data_AF-A0AAU4H6F6-F1
#
_entry.id   AF-A0AAU4H6F6-F1
#
_cell.length_a   1.000
_cell.length_b   1.000
_cell.length_c   1.000
_cell.angle_alpha   90.00
_cell.angle_beta   90.00
_cell.angle_gamma   90.00
#
_symmetry.space_group_name_H-M   'P 1'
#
loop_
_entity.id
_entity.type
_entity.pdbx_description
1 polymer ?
#
loop_
_entity_poly.entity_id
_entity_poly.type
_entity_poly.pdbx_seq_one_letter_code
_entity_poly.pdbx_strand_id
1 'polypeptide(L)'
;MEPFDPQRAEPGRYPRLEAALATVNRDFAATLPDQPPLRLMVWEEQVYVAVSDGSWHHNGLQEPDDDAPDALALALDLVADAAQETVTERLWQAWPVCPFHKIGTHLRPEGTAVDWEGWNDGDSGRLVWWCRGGTAGGCHDLAPVGELGGALPGKERRASRRRERGGGRGRAGEM
;
A
#
# COMPACT_ATOMS: atom_id res chain seq x y z
N MET A 1 2.70 32.75 -7.34
CA MET A 1 2.50 31.52 -6.55
C MET A 1 1.13 31.03 -6.93
N GLU A 2 1.06 29.94 -7.68
CA GLU A 2 -0.22 29.32 -8.00
C GLU A 2 -0.88 28.88 -6.69
N PRO A 3 -2.21 29.01 -6.57
CA PRO A 3 -2.92 28.54 -5.39
C PRO A 3 -2.74 27.03 -5.23
N PHE A 4 -2.57 26.57 -4.00
CA PHE A 4 -2.59 25.15 -3.69
C PHE A 4 -4.00 24.62 -3.89
N ASP A 5 -4.23 23.93 -5.02
CA ASP A 5 -5.53 23.41 -5.43
C ASP A 5 -5.43 21.95 -5.96
N PRO A 6 -5.02 20.99 -5.11
CA PRO A 6 -4.89 19.60 -5.52
C PRO A 6 -6.24 19.00 -5.86
N GLN A 7 -6.30 18.32 -7.00
CA GLN A 7 -7.52 17.67 -7.48
C GLN A 7 -7.45 16.17 -7.28
N ARG A 8 -8.60 15.51 -7.19
CA ARG A 8 -8.61 14.05 -7.27
C ARG A 8 -8.18 13.61 -8.67
N ALA A 9 -7.42 12.53 -8.77
CA ALA A 9 -7.14 11.93 -10.07
C ALA A 9 -8.45 11.46 -10.74
N GLU A 10 -8.62 11.80 -12.01
CA GLU A 10 -9.74 11.35 -12.82
C GLU A 10 -9.63 9.84 -13.06
N PRO A 11 -10.74 9.07 -12.93
CA PRO A 11 -10.71 7.62 -13.14
C PRO A 11 -10.18 7.23 -14.52
N GLY A 12 -9.26 6.27 -14.56
CA GLY A 12 -8.65 5.76 -15.78
C GLY A 12 -7.57 6.67 -16.37
N ARG A 13 -7.27 7.81 -15.74
CA ARG A 13 -6.16 8.69 -16.18
C ARG A 13 -4.80 8.07 -15.87
N TYR A 14 -4.69 7.32 -14.78
CA TYR A 14 -3.46 6.65 -14.34
C TYR A 14 -3.73 5.18 -14.02
N PRO A 15 -4.08 4.35 -15.02
CA PRO A 15 -4.61 3.01 -14.81
C PRO A 15 -3.66 2.08 -14.03
N ARG A 16 -2.34 2.23 -14.18
CA ARG A 16 -1.37 1.39 -13.44
C ARG A 16 -1.27 1.81 -11.98
N LEU A 17 -1.22 3.12 -11.72
CA LEU A 17 -1.22 3.66 -10.36
C LEU A 17 -2.55 3.33 -9.65
N GLU A 18 -3.67 3.37 -10.36
CA GLU A 18 -4.98 2.97 -9.83
C GLU A 18 -5.03 1.48 -9.48
N ALA A 19 -4.51 0.61 -10.35
CA ALA A 19 -4.46 -0.83 -10.09
C ALA A 19 -3.54 -1.17 -8.91
N ALA A 20 -2.39 -0.50 -8.82
CA ALA A 20 -1.48 -0.57 -7.69
C ALA A 20 -2.15 -0.09 -6.40
N LEU A 21 -2.81 1.07 -6.43
CA LEU A 21 -3.52 1.62 -5.27
C LEU A 21 -4.65 0.71 -4.81
N ALA A 22 -5.38 0.07 -5.74
CA ALA A 22 -6.40 -0.91 -5.40
C ALA A 22 -5.82 -2.13 -4.67
N THR A 23 -4.60 -2.55 -5.03
CA THR A 23 -3.87 -3.63 -4.35
C THR A 23 -3.48 -3.22 -2.94
N VAL A 24 -2.86 -2.05 -2.77
CA VAL A 24 -2.47 -1.50 -1.46
C VAL A 24 -3.70 -1.26 -0.57
N ASN A 25 -4.80 -0.79 -1.13
CA ASN A 25 -6.04 -0.56 -0.38
C ASN A 25 -6.67 -1.84 0.19
N ARG A 26 -6.37 -3.04 -0.36
CA ARG A 26 -6.79 -4.29 0.28
C ARG A 26 -6.12 -4.49 1.63
N ASP A 27 -4.81 -4.21 1.71
CA ASP A 27 -4.05 -4.31 2.96
C ASP A 27 -4.43 -3.21 3.93
N PHE A 28 -4.61 -1.99 3.41
CA PHE A 28 -5.07 -0.84 4.19
C PHE A 28 -6.43 -1.14 4.85
N ALA A 29 -7.41 -1.62 4.07
CA ALA A 29 -8.72 -1.98 4.61
C ALA A 29 -8.67 -3.18 5.59
N ALA A 30 -7.71 -4.10 5.41
CA ALA A 30 -7.54 -5.25 6.31
C ALA A 30 -6.94 -4.85 7.67
N THR A 31 -6.10 -3.82 7.71
CA THR A 31 -5.34 -3.41 8.90
C THR A 31 -5.91 -2.16 9.58
N LEU A 32 -6.55 -1.28 8.83
CA LEU A 32 -7.17 -0.03 9.27
C LEU A 32 -8.63 0.04 8.76
N PRO A 33 -9.52 -0.87 9.22
CA PRO A 33 -10.86 -1.03 8.66
C PRO A 33 -11.81 0.15 8.90
N ASP A 34 -11.46 1.05 9.83
CA ASP A 34 -12.26 2.23 10.16
C ASP A 34 -11.84 3.46 9.33
N GLN A 35 -10.76 3.35 8.55
CA GLN A 35 -10.30 4.40 7.64
C GLN A 35 -10.92 4.20 6.24
N PRO A 36 -11.38 5.27 5.57
CA PRO A 36 -11.78 5.17 4.16
C PRO A 36 -10.56 4.89 3.27
N PRO A 37 -10.76 4.29 2.08
CA PRO A 37 -9.65 3.98 1.18
C PRO A 37 -8.77 5.19 0.84
N LEU A 38 -7.47 4.93 0.70
CA LEU A 38 -6.50 5.87 0.12
C LEU A 38 -6.92 6.25 -1.30
N ARG A 39 -6.48 7.43 -1.75
CA ARG A 39 -6.88 8.02 -3.03
C ARG A 39 -5.68 8.57 -3.78
N LEU A 40 -5.79 8.63 -5.11
CA LEU A 40 -4.84 9.40 -5.93
C LEU A 40 -5.29 10.86 -6.01
N MET A 41 -4.36 11.77 -5.73
CA MET A 41 -4.50 13.21 -5.91
C MET A 41 -3.51 13.69 -6.97
N VAL A 42 -3.81 14.79 -7.64
CA VAL A 42 -2.97 15.41 -8.67
C VAL A 42 -2.71 16.85 -8.29
N TRP A 43 -1.44 17.24 -8.29
CA TRP A 43 -1.01 18.62 -8.09
C TRP A 43 0.27 18.86 -8.89
N GLU A 44 0.35 20.00 -9.60
CA GLU A 44 1.49 20.36 -10.45
C GLU A 44 1.96 19.20 -11.36
N GLU A 45 1.00 18.57 -12.07
CA GLU A 45 1.21 17.44 -12.99
C GLU A 45 1.74 16.13 -12.36
N GLN A 46 1.92 16.10 -11.04
CA GLN A 46 2.35 14.93 -10.30
C GLN A 46 1.19 14.24 -9.59
N VAL A 47 1.31 12.93 -9.39
CA VAL A 47 0.30 12.10 -8.71
C VAL A 47 0.75 11.79 -7.29
N TYR A 48 -0.15 11.82 -6.33
CA TYR A 48 0.15 11.56 -4.92
C TYR A 48 -0.81 10.52 -4.36
N VAL A 49 -0.33 9.66 -3.46
CA VAL A 49 -1.19 8.81 -2.64
C VAL A 49 -1.59 9.61 -1.41
N ALA A 50 -2.88 9.84 -1.22
CA ALA A 50 -3.43 10.62 -0.13
C ALA A 50 -4.34 9.78 0.77
N VAL A 51 -4.43 10.16 2.03
CA VAL A 51 -5.53 9.73 2.91
C VAL A 51 -6.85 10.38 2.47
N SER A 52 -7.96 9.95 3.04
CA SER A 52 -9.30 10.27 2.54
C SER A 52 -9.68 11.75 2.58
N ASP A 53 -9.02 12.55 3.42
CA ASP A 53 -9.19 14.01 3.51
C ASP A 53 -8.42 14.77 2.42
N GLY A 54 -7.64 14.06 1.59
CA GLY A 54 -6.85 14.63 0.51
C GLY A 54 -5.46 15.07 0.94
N SER A 55 -5.02 14.84 2.18
CA SER A 55 -3.63 15.08 2.60
C SER A 55 -2.71 13.90 2.24
N TRP A 56 -1.47 14.18 1.85
CA TRP A 56 -0.47 13.18 1.49
C TRP A 56 0.90 13.52 2.08
N HIS A 57 1.76 12.52 2.27
CA HIS A 57 3.20 12.72 2.44
C HIS A 57 3.92 12.16 1.20
N HIS A 58 5.25 12.25 1.15
CA HIS A 58 6.09 11.77 0.05
C HIS A 58 6.10 12.68 -1.20
N ASN A 59 7.07 12.40 -2.08
CA ASN A 59 7.22 13.07 -3.37
C ASN A 59 6.14 12.63 -4.37
N GLY A 60 5.99 13.39 -5.46
CA GLY A 60 5.05 13.04 -6.50
C GLY A 60 5.49 11.80 -7.27
N LEU A 61 4.51 11.00 -7.66
CA LEU A 61 4.64 9.79 -8.43
C LEU A 61 4.55 10.11 -9.92
N GLN A 62 5.35 9.39 -10.70
CA GLN A 62 5.20 9.28 -12.15
C GLN A 62 4.64 7.91 -12.48
N GLU A 63 3.66 7.86 -13.39
CA GLU A 63 3.18 6.59 -13.90
C GLU A 63 4.27 5.95 -14.76
N PRO A 64 4.60 4.66 -14.55
CA PRO A 64 5.57 3.98 -15.40
C PRO A 64 5.15 3.95 -16.87
N ASP A 65 6.14 4.10 -17.76
CA ASP A 65 5.94 4.07 -19.21
C ASP A 65 5.30 2.77 -19.69
N ASP A 66 4.60 2.83 -20.83
CA ASP A 66 3.87 1.68 -21.37
C ASP A 66 4.77 0.51 -21.76
N ASP A 67 6.00 0.79 -22.18
CA ASP A 67 7.02 -0.17 -22.62
C ASP A 67 7.99 -0.57 -21.50
N ALA A 68 7.83 -0.03 -20.29
CA ALA A 68 8.65 -0.40 -19.16
C ALA A 68 8.44 -1.88 -18.80
N PRO A 69 9.52 -2.68 -18.69
CA PRO A 69 9.40 -4.05 -18.20
C PRO A 69 8.81 -4.01 -16.78
N ASP A 70 7.84 -4.89 -16.51
CA ASP A 70 7.17 -5.00 -15.23
C ASP A 70 6.54 -3.67 -14.71
N ALA A 71 6.03 -2.83 -15.63
CA ALA A 71 5.40 -1.54 -15.33
C ALA A 71 4.38 -1.59 -14.17
N LEU A 72 3.62 -2.68 -14.03
CA LEU A 72 2.67 -2.84 -12.92
C LEU A 72 3.36 -3.10 -11.58
N ALA A 73 4.47 -3.85 -11.57
CA ALA A 73 5.25 -4.08 -10.35
C ALA A 73 5.95 -2.78 -9.92
N LEU A 74 6.49 -2.01 -10.87
CA LEU A 74 7.04 -0.67 -10.62
C LEU A 74 5.99 0.27 -10.04
N ALA A 75 4.78 0.29 -10.63
CA ALA A 75 3.68 1.08 -10.09
C ALA A 75 3.29 0.63 -8.67
N LEU A 76 3.31 -0.68 -8.40
CA LEU A 76 3.00 -1.22 -7.07
C LEU A 76 4.04 -0.81 -6.03
N ASP A 77 5.32 -0.84 -6.37
CA ASP A 77 6.41 -0.39 -5.49
C ASP A 77 6.27 1.09 -5.14
N LEU A 78 6.16 1.96 -6.15
CA LEU A 78 5.97 3.40 -6.00
C LEU A 78 4.74 3.74 -5.14
N VAL A 79 3.60 3.11 -5.41
CA VAL A 79 2.34 3.40 -4.69
C VAL A 79 2.37 2.84 -3.28
N ALA A 80 2.96 1.66 -3.06
CA ALA A 80 3.02 1.07 -1.73
C ALA A 80 3.96 1.89 -0.82
N ASP A 81 5.09 2.39 -1.34
CA ASP A 81 6.04 3.21 -0.59
C ASP A 81 5.40 4.55 -0.21
N ALA A 82 4.81 5.24 -1.19
CA ALA A 82 4.10 6.49 -0.95
C ALA A 82 2.91 6.33 0.00
N ALA A 83 2.20 5.20 -0.05
CA ALA A 83 1.13 4.88 0.89
C ALA A 83 1.67 4.68 2.32
N GLN A 84 2.77 3.94 2.48
CA GLN A 84 3.41 3.72 3.77
C GLN A 84 3.83 5.03 4.43
N GLU A 85 4.53 5.88 3.68
CA GLU A 85 4.95 7.22 4.12
C GLU A 85 3.74 8.11 4.46
N THR A 86 2.74 8.15 3.56
CA THR A 86 1.54 8.96 3.77
C THR A 86 0.76 8.54 5.01
N VAL A 87 0.53 7.25 5.21
CA VAL A 87 -0.19 6.76 6.37
C VAL A 87 0.60 7.05 7.65
N THR A 88 1.92 6.84 7.61
CA THR A 88 2.79 7.07 8.77
C THR A 88 2.76 8.52 9.22
N GLU A 89 2.95 9.45 8.28
CA GLU A 89 3.07 10.87 8.60
C GLU A 89 1.73 11.58 8.76
N ARG A 90 0.69 11.18 8.02
CA ARG A 90 -0.62 11.84 8.10
C ARG A 90 -1.51 11.28 9.20
N LEU A 91 -1.41 9.98 9.48
CA LEU A 91 -2.19 9.36 10.57
C LEU A 91 -1.38 9.17 11.85
N TRP A 92 -0.10 9.56 11.87
CA TRP A 92 0.80 9.44 13.03
C TRP A 92 0.85 8.02 13.61
N GLN A 93 0.81 7.01 12.74
CA GLN A 93 0.85 5.60 13.10
C GLN A 93 1.72 4.83 12.11
N ALA A 94 2.65 4.00 12.62
CA ALA A 94 3.39 3.10 11.74
C ALA A 94 2.43 2.22 10.94
N TRP A 95 2.71 2.02 9.64
CA TRP A 95 1.86 1.16 8.81
C TRP A 95 2.63 0.58 7.61
N PRO A 96 2.37 -0.70 7.24
CA PRO A 96 1.72 -1.71 8.06
C PRO A 96 2.53 -2.07 9.33
N VAL A 97 1.86 -2.62 10.33
CA VAL A 97 2.52 -3.09 11.57
C VAL A 97 2.59 -4.61 11.56
N CYS A 98 3.78 -5.15 11.85
CA CYS A 98 3.96 -6.57 12.06
C CYS A 98 3.15 -7.04 13.29
N PRO A 99 2.21 -8.00 13.15
CA PRO A 99 1.37 -8.43 14.25
C PRO A 99 2.17 -9.18 15.33
N PHE A 100 3.35 -9.70 15.01
CA PHE A 100 4.21 -10.44 15.94
C PHE A 100 5.16 -9.53 16.72
N HIS A 101 5.85 -8.62 16.03
CA HIS A 101 6.89 -7.77 16.62
C HIS A 101 6.41 -6.36 16.98
N LYS A 102 5.22 -5.96 16.53
CA LYS A 102 4.60 -4.65 16.81
C LYS A 102 5.46 -3.45 16.36
N ILE A 103 6.20 -3.64 15.28
CA ILE A 103 6.99 -2.61 14.60
C ILE A 103 6.48 -2.42 13.17
N GLY A 104 6.78 -1.24 12.59
CA GLY A 104 6.52 -0.97 11.18
C GLY A 104 7.23 -1.98 10.27
N THR A 105 6.59 -2.31 9.16
CA THR A 105 7.18 -3.10 8.08
C THR A 105 7.87 -2.19 7.08
N HIS A 106 8.67 -2.77 6.20
CA HIS A 106 9.23 -2.12 5.02
C HIS A 106 8.87 -2.90 3.77
N LEU A 107 8.89 -2.23 2.62
CA LEU A 107 8.76 -2.87 1.32
C LEU A 107 10.04 -3.54 0.90
N ARG A 108 9.86 -4.67 0.19
CA ARG A 108 10.97 -5.49 -0.21
C ARG A 108 10.58 -6.53 -1.26
N PRO A 109 11.44 -6.91 -2.20
CA PRO A 109 11.27 -8.16 -2.94
C PRO A 109 11.36 -9.37 -2.00
N GLU A 110 10.46 -10.34 -2.14
CA GLU A 110 10.44 -11.60 -1.38
C GLU A 110 11.80 -12.33 -1.41
N GLY A 111 12.22 -12.92 -0.28
CA GLY A 111 13.38 -13.84 -0.25
C GLY A 111 14.76 -13.17 -0.27
N THR A 112 14.82 -11.84 -0.17
CA THR A 112 16.07 -11.07 -0.11
C THR A 112 16.74 -11.21 1.29
N ALA A 113 18.05 -10.93 1.44
CA ALA A 113 18.84 -11.21 2.69
C ALA A 113 18.48 -10.37 3.93
N VAL A 114 18.71 -10.79 5.17
CA VAL A 114 18.20 -10.06 6.37
C VAL A 114 18.81 -8.64 6.55
N ASP A 115 19.91 -8.35 5.87
CA ASP A 115 20.60 -7.06 5.84
C ASP A 115 20.22 -6.20 4.62
N TRP A 116 20.15 -4.89 4.84
CA TRP A 116 19.92 -3.89 3.79
C TRP A 116 21.10 -3.77 2.82
N GLU A 117 22.24 -4.37 3.17
CA GLU A 117 23.51 -4.27 2.43
C GLU A 117 23.58 -5.20 1.20
N GLY A 118 22.57 -6.04 0.98
CA GLY A 118 22.51 -6.99 -0.13
C GLY A 118 21.51 -6.67 -1.23
N TRP A 119 20.79 -5.53 -1.17
CA TRP A 119 19.87 -5.16 -2.24
C TRP A 119 20.66 -4.76 -3.49
N ASN A 120 20.71 -5.66 -4.47
CA ASN A 120 21.20 -5.35 -5.80
C ASN A 120 20.03 -4.90 -6.66
N ASP A 121 20.26 -3.88 -7.50
CA ASP A 121 19.42 -3.60 -8.67
C ASP A 121 19.32 -4.89 -9.51
N GLY A 122 18.18 -5.58 -9.41
CA GLY A 122 17.93 -6.85 -10.12
C GLY A 122 17.39 -8.01 -9.28
N ASP A 123 17.22 -7.86 -7.95
CA ASP A 123 16.48 -8.86 -7.19
C ASP A 123 15.02 -8.92 -7.66
N SER A 124 14.67 -10.07 -8.25
CA SER A 124 13.36 -10.34 -8.81
C SER A 124 12.53 -11.11 -7.78
N GLY A 125 11.34 -10.61 -7.47
CA GLY A 125 10.46 -11.22 -6.48
C GLY A 125 9.16 -10.45 -6.32
N ARG A 126 8.16 -11.08 -5.72
CA ARG A 126 6.92 -10.39 -5.36
C ARG A 126 7.24 -9.35 -4.28
N LEU A 127 6.66 -8.16 -4.37
CA LEU A 127 6.81 -7.17 -3.32
C LEU A 127 6.07 -7.66 -2.06
N VAL A 128 6.75 -7.67 -0.92
CA VAL A 128 6.24 -8.13 0.37
C VAL A 128 6.36 -7.05 1.44
N TRP A 129 5.46 -7.10 2.42
CA TRP A 129 5.62 -6.39 3.68
C TRP A 129 6.57 -7.17 4.58
N TRP A 130 7.78 -6.67 4.74
CA TRP A 130 8.82 -7.30 5.54
C TRP A 130 9.01 -6.62 6.89
N CYS A 131 9.26 -7.39 7.93
CA CYS A 131 9.59 -6.89 9.25
C CYS A 131 10.99 -7.37 9.64
N ARG A 132 11.87 -6.42 10.01
CA ARG A 132 13.24 -6.71 10.46
C ARG A 132 13.32 -7.69 11.64
N GLY A 133 12.27 -7.73 12.46
CA GLY A 133 12.23 -8.56 13.67
C GLY A 133 12.61 -7.79 14.92
N GLY A 134 12.52 -8.46 16.07
CA GLY A 134 12.92 -7.90 17.36
C GLY A 134 14.34 -8.28 17.77
N THR A 135 14.83 -7.73 18.89
CA THR A 135 16.14 -8.05 19.46
C THR A 135 16.33 -9.52 19.85
N ALA A 136 15.24 -10.29 19.94
CA ALA A 136 15.23 -11.70 20.36
C ALA A 136 14.64 -12.66 19.31
N GLY A 137 14.41 -12.23 18.06
CA GLY A 137 13.69 -13.02 17.05
C GLY A 137 14.15 -12.76 15.62
N GLY A 138 13.75 -13.64 14.70
CA GLY A 138 14.03 -13.54 13.26
C GLY A 138 13.16 -12.51 12.53
N CYS A 139 13.58 -12.13 11.32
CA CYS A 139 12.79 -11.30 10.41
C CYS A 139 11.64 -12.10 9.77
N HIS A 140 10.61 -11.40 9.25
CA HIS A 140 9.48 -12.05 8.56
C HIS A 140 9.14 -11.32 7.27
N ASP A 141 9.05 -12.07 6.16
CA ASP A 141 8.18 -11.70 5.05
C ASP A 141 6.75 -12.00 5.50
N LEU A 142 5.97 -10.97 5.84
CA LEU A 142 4.63 -11.18 6.40
C LEU A 142 3.65 -11.68 5.35
N ALA A 143 3.60 -10.97 4.23
CA ALA A 143 2.74 -11.29 3.10
C ALA A 143 3.17 -10.47 1.87
N PRO A 144 2.87 -10.96 0.66
CA PRO A 144 2.84 -10.14 -0.54
C PRO A 144 1.92 -8.93 -0.37
N VAL A 145 2.28 -7.81 -0.99
CA VAL A 145 1.44 -6.61 -1.03
C VAL A 145 0.10 -6.95 -1.71
N GLY A 146 -0.99 -6.60 -1.04
CA GLY A 146 -2.38 -6.91 -1.36
C GLY A 146 -2.92 -8.20 -0.75
N GLU A 147 -2.12 -8.95 0.01
CA GLU A 147 -2.49 -10.22 0.66
C GLU A 147 -2.37 -10.18 2.20
N LEU A 148 -2.07 -9.03 2.79
CA LEU A 148 -1.77 -8.90 4.22
C LEU A 148 -2.91 -9.38 5.11
N GLY A 149 -4.17 -9.17 4.69
CA GLY A 149 -5.35 -9.66 5.42
C GLY A 149 -5.37 -11.17 5.68
N GLY A 150 -4.68 -11.96 4.83
CA GLY A 150 -4.52 -13.40 4.99
C GLY A 150 -3.49 -13.81 6.06
N ALA A 151 -2.47 -12.97 6.28
CA ALA A 151 -1.38 -13.18 7.23
C ALA A 151 -1.69 -12.66 8.65
N LEU A 152 -2.78 -11.92 8.82
CA LEU A 152 -3.20 -11.44 10.14
C LEU A 152 -3.56 -12.59 11.10
N PRO A 153 -3.28 -12.45 12.40
CA PRO A 153 -3.73 -13.37 13.44
C PRO A 153 -5.22 -13.72 13.36
N GLY A 154 -5.57 -14.93 13.85
CA GLY A 154 -6.86 -15.57 13.56
C GLY A 154 -8.13 -14.75 13.88
N LYS A 155 -8.11 -13.84 14.86
CA LYS A 155 -9.26 -12.96 15.15
C LYS A 155 -9.41 -11.87 14.07
N GLU A 156 -8.32 -11.20 13.74
CA GLU A 156 -8.26 -10.12 12.75
C GLU A 156 -8.55 -10.65 11.33
N ARG A 157 -7.96 -11.80 10.95
CA ARG A 157 -8.26 -12.48 9.68
C ARG A 157 -9.73 -12.86 9.53
N ARG A 158 -10.39 -13.34 10.59
CA ARG A 158 -11.83 -13.65 10.55
C ARG A 158 -12.68 -12.40 10.38
N ALA A 159 -12.29 -11.29 11.02
CA ALA A 159 -12.98 -10.01 10.88
C ALA A 159 -12.87 -9.46 9.45
N SER A 160 -11.66 -9.49 8.87
CA SER A 160 -11.42 -9.08 7.48
C SER A 160 -12.29 -9.88 6.49
N ARG A 161 -12.24 -11.23 6.55
CA ARG A 161 -13.05 -12.11 5.69
C ARG A 161 -14.56 -11.90 5.80
N ARG A 162 -15.05 -11.54 7.00
CA ARG A 162 -16.48 -11.27 7.20
C ARG A 162 -16.90 -9.99 6.47
N ARG A 163 -16.04 -8.97 6.46
CA ARG A 163 -16.31 -7.69 5.78
C ARG A 163 -16.27 -7.83 4.27
N GLU A 164 -15.30 -8.56 3.72
CA GLU A 164 -15.25 -8.90 2.29
C GLU A 164 -16.55 -9.55 1.81
N ARG A 165 -17.06 -10.52 2.58
CA ARG A 165 -18.32 -11.21 2.29
C ARG A 165 -19.57 -10.34 2.50
N GLY A 166 -19.49 -9.35 3.38
CA GLY A 166 -20.59 -8.42 3.68
C GLY A 166 -20.71 -7.28 2.67
N GLY A 167 -19.59 -6.77 2.15
CA GLY A 167 -19.56 -5.68 1.17
C GLY A 167 -20.13 -6.04 -0.21
N GLY A 168 -20.07 -7.33 -0.58
CA GLY A 168 -20.63 -7.83 -1.84
C GLY A 168 -22.17 -7.92 -1.90
N ARG A 169 -22.89 -7.68 -0.80
CA ARG A 169 -24.36 -7.78 -0.75
C ARG A 169 -25.10 -6.43 -0.85
N GLY A 170 -24.38 -5.32 -1.00
CA GLY A 170 -24.95 -3.96 -1.01
C GLY A 170 -25.18 -3.32 -2.39
N ARG A 171 -24.85 -3.99 -3.50
CA ARG A 171 -25.07 -3.48 -4.87
C ARG A 171 -25.89 -4.46 -5.72
N ALA A 172 -27.10 -4.74 -5.27
CA ALA A 172 -28.12 -5.42 -6.08
C ALA A 172 -29.50 -5.05 -5.52
N GLY A 173 -29.93 -3.82 -5.77
CA GLY A 173 -31.23 -3.37 -5.27
C GLY A 173 -31.41 -1.87 -5.40
N GLU A 174 -31.33 -1.35 -6.62
CA GLU A 174 -32.05 -0.14 -7.05
C GLU A 174 -32.15 -0.22 -8.57
N MET A 175 -33.31 -0.73 -9.02
CA MET A 175 -33.88 -0.54 -10.36
C MET A 175 -35.08 0.39 -10.18
#